data_AF-A0A0F9KZD6-F1
#
_entry.id   AF-A0A0F9KZD6-F1
#
_cell.length_a   1.000
_cell.length_b   1.000
_cell.length_c   1.000
_cell.angle_alpha   90.00
_cell.angle_beta   90.00
_cell.angle_gamma   90.00
#
_symmetry.space_group_name_H-M   'P 1'
#
loop_
_entity.id
_entity.type
_entity.pdbx_description
1 polymer ?
#
loop_
_entity_poly.entity_id
_entity_poly.type
_entity_poly.pdbx_seq_one_letter_code
_entity_poly.pdbx_strand_id
1 'polypeptide(L)'
;LFSHHWVEHDRVTRFQLATWQLFWGSTSQDGYWQSMDSDQRETILNLVQEYHSDAQYLAALYYASTIIGASGDTELRIGLRDHWRYMLISRPFGVDESTLEYAWHLLSRLDPYDPPRPTAIVQALVSLASFETRTYFLRSIERDFNLSDHSCAIEQMRVYRKGVGRETTVDCLVLRDSNLLSTQKKAELLLGLWMRAEPELDYYRIQTQNSTQMTFYDERKKKGVYWNRAQSSDSIELKNIKARPSSWDTALNNLRELARHLDSRLALPVPTFMALQNHTITRD
;
A
#
# COMPACT_ATOMS: atom_id res chain seq x y z
N LEU A 1 -39.28 -11.94 5.46
CA LEU A 1 -38.98 -12.57 4.15
C LEU A 1 -38.26 -11.53 3.31
N PHE A 2 -36.94 -11.36 3.29
CA PHE A 2 -35.85 -12.31 3.35
C PHE A 2 -34.65 -11.66 4.07
N SER A 3 -34.43 -11.99 5.34
CA SER A 3 -33.09 -11.82 5.94
C SER A 3 -32.25 -13.02 5.51
N HIS A 4 -31.90 -13.06 4.22
CA HIS A 4 -30.80 -13.93 3.82
C HIS A 4 -29.58 -13.39 4.54
N HIS A 5 -29.04 -14.17 5.47
CA HIS A 5 -27.67 -14.01 5.95
C HIS A 5 -26.75 -14.31 4.76
N TRP A 6 -26.67 -13.38 3.82
CA TRP A 6 -25.62 -13.34 2.83
C TRP A 6 -24.31 -13.43 3.62
N VAL A 7 -23.42 -14.33 3.24
CA VAL A 7 -22.11 -14.44 3.91
C VAL A 7 -21.49 -13.05 3.89
N GLU A 8 -21.26 -12.48 5.07
CA GLU A 8 -20.71 -11.14 5.21
C GLU A 8 -19.40 -11.08 4.40
N HIS A 9 -19.27 -10.12 3.49
CA HIS A 9 -18.11 -10.02 2.60
C HIS A 9 -16.79 -10.00 3.37
N ASP A 10 -16.79 -9.44 4.58
CA ASP A 10 -15.65 -9.45 5.50
C ASP A 10 -15.25 -10.87 5.91
N ARG A 11 -16.23 -11.75 6.17
CA ARG A 11 -16.00 -13.15 6.51
C ARG A 11 -15.40 -13.92 5.34
N VAL A 12 -15.94 -13.76 4.12
CA VAL A 12 -15.38 -14.38 2.91
C VAL A 12 -13.95 -13.93 2.71
N THR A 13 -13.70 -12.62 2.83
CA THR A 13 -12.37 -12.07 2.60
C THR A 13 -11.36 -12.50 3.66
N ARG A 14 -11.76 -12.60 4.93
CA ARG A 14 -10.92 -13.17 6.00
C ARG A 14 -10.51 -14.60 5.70
N PHE A 15 -11.45 -15.45 5.28
CA PHE A 15 -11.12 -16.82 4.90
C PHE A 15 -10.20 -16.87 3.68
N GLN A 16 -10.49 -16.09 2.65
CA GLN A 16 -9.66 -16.01 1.45
C GLN A 16 -8.22 -15.58 1.79
N LEU A 17 -8.06 -14.55 2.62
CA LEU A 17 -6.76 -14.09 3.09
C LEU A 17 -6.03 -15.17 3.89
N ALA A 18 -6.72 -15.86 4.80
CA ALA A 18 -6.14 -16.97 5.57
C ALA A 18 -5.67 -18.11 4.66
N THR A 19 -6.47 -18.48 3.64
CA THR A 19 -6.09 -19.49 2.64
C THR A 19 -4.86 -19.06 1.85
N TRP A 20 -4.80 -17.80 1.40
CA TRP A 20 -3.63 -17.30 0.69
C TRP A 20 -2.38 -17.28 1.57
N GLN A 21 -2.50 -16.88 2.84
CA GLN A 21 -1.38 -16.88 3.79
C GLN A 21 -0.92 -18.28 4.17
N LEU A 22 -1.82 -19.26 4.22
CA LEU A 22 -1.47 -20.66 4.43
C LEU A 22 -0.67 -21.21 3.25
N PHE A 23 -1.11 -20.92 2.02
CA PHE A 23 -0.47 -21.49 0.82
C PHE A 23 0.80 -20.75 0.44
N TRP A 24 0.73 -19.43 0.26
CA TRP A 24 1.84 -18.61 -0.23
C TRP A 24 2.75 -18.12 0.90
N GLY A 25 2.21 -17.89 2.09
CA GLY A 25 2.94 -17.34 3.22
C GLY A 25 2.61 -15.88 3.52
N SER A 26 3.36 -15.33 4.46
CA SER A 26 3.27 -13.94 4.90
C SER A 26 4.64 -13.43 5.37
N THR A 27 4.70 -12.20 5.87
CA THR A 27 5.93 -11.64 6.45
C THR A 27 6.36 -12.32 7.76
N SER A 28 5.46 -13.03 8.45
CA SER A 28 5.73 -13.66 9.75
C SER A 28 5.78 -15.19 9.71
N GLN A 29 5.28 -15.81 8.64
CA GLN A 29 5.26 -17.27 8.51
C GLN A 29 5.48 -17.67 7.06
N ASP A 30 6.24 -18.74 6.86
CA ASP A 30 6.35 -19.41 5.58
C ASP A 30 5.04 -20.12 5.23
N GLY A 31 4.65 -20.06 3.96
CA GLY A 31 3.52 -20.82 3.44
C GLY A 31 3.91 -22.22 2.98
N TYR A 32 2.91 -23.04 2.67
CA TYR A 32 3.10 -24.37 2.12
C TYR A 32 4.01 -24.40 0.88
N TRP A 33 3.94 -23.36 0.04
CA TRP A 33 4.83 -23.12 -1.11
C TRP A 33 6.32 -23.25 -0.76
N GLN A 34 6.75 -22.75 0.40
CA GLN A 34 8.17 -22.80 0.79
C GLN A 34 8.62 -24.20 1.20
N SER A 35 7.71 -25.06 1.62
CA SER A 35 8.02 -26.45 1.97
C SER A 35 8.17 -27.37 0.76
N MET A 36 7.71 -26.92 -0.43
CA MET A 36 7.80 -27.68 -1.67
C MET A 36 9.22 -27.69 -2.23
N ASP A 37 9.59 -28.80 -2.88
CA ASP A 37 10.78 -28.90 -3.72
C ASP A 37 10.60 -28.20 -5.08
N SER A 38 11.67 -28.17 -5.89
CA SER A 38 11.64 -27.49 -7.20
C SER A 38 10.60 -28.05 -8.16
N ASP A 39 10.44 -29.37 -8.19
CA ASP A 39 9.63 -30.07 -9.18
C ASP A 39 8.14 -29.93 -8.83
N GLN A 40 7.83 -29.97 -7.54
CA GLN A 40 6.51 -29.63 -7.01
C GLN A 40 6.13 -28.19 -7.32
N ARG A 41 7.06 -27.24 -7.10
CA ARG A 41 6.83 -25.82 -7.41
C ARG A 41 6.56 -25.60 -8.89
N GLU A 42 7.34 -26.22 -9.77
CA GLU A 42 7.13 -26.13 -11.21
C GLU A 42 5.75 -26.70 -11.60
N THR A 43 5.38 -27.87 -11.07
CA THR A 43 4.07 -28.47 -11.30
C THR A 43 2.93 -27.55 -10.88
N ILE A 44 3.04 -26.95 -9.69
CA ILE A 44 2.04 -26.00 -9.19
C ILE A 44 1.98 -24.74 -10.06
N LEU A 45 3.10 -24.21 -10.54
CA LEU A 45 3.08 -23.04 -11.43
C LEU A 45 2.43 -23.34 -12.78
N ASN A 46 2.67 -24.52 -13.32
CA ASN A 46 1.99 -24.97 -14.54
C ASN A 46 0.47 -25.04 -14.32
N LEU A 47 0.01 -25.58 -13.17
CA LEU A 47 -1.41 -25.59 -12.82
C LEU A 47 -1.96 -24.16 -12.61
N VAL A 48 -1.21 -23.28 -11.94
CA VAL A 48 -1.62 -21.88 -11.75
C VAL A 48 -1.86 -21.21 -13.10
N GLN A 49 -0.97 -21.42 -14.07
CA GLN A 49 -1.11 -20.88 -15.43
C GLN A 49 -2.24 -21.54 -16.21
N GLU A 50 -2.34 -22.87 -16.20
CA GLU A 50 -3.36 -23.65 -16.91
C GLU A 50 -4.78 -23.25 -16.48
N TYR A 51 -4.99 -23.03 -15.18
CA TYR A 51 -6.29 -22.66 -14.62
C TYR A 51 -6.48 -21.14 -14.47
N HIS A 52 -5.53 -20.31 -14.94
CA HIS A 52 -5.53 -18.85 -14.76
C HIS A 52 -5.76 -18.43 -13.29
N SER A 53 -5.19 -19.20 -12.34
CA SER A 53 -5.36 -18.97 -10.90
C SER A 53 -4.68 -17.69 -10.43
N ASP A 54 -3.64 -17.26 -11.14
CA ASP A 54 -2.97 -15.96 -10.99
C ASP A 54 -3.91 -14.78 -11.36
N ALA A 55 -4.65 -14.90 -12.45
CA ALA A 55 -5.63 -13.91 -12.88
C ALA A 55 -6.83 -13.87 -11.92
N GLN A 56 -7.32 -15.04 -11.49
CA GLN A 56 -8.36 -15.15 -10.47
C GLN A 56 -7.91 -14.53 -9.14
N TYR A 57 -6.66 -14.77 -8.74
CA TYR A 57 -6.06 -14.16 -7.55
C TYR A 57 -6.10 -12.62 -7.64
N LEU A 58 -5.64 -12.03 -8.76
CA LEU A 58 -5.66 -10.58 -8.93
C LEU A 58 -7.06 -9.99 -8.93
N ALA A 59 -8.00 -10.64 -9.62
CA ALA A 59 -9.41 -10.24 -9.63
C ALA A 59 -10.02 -10.28 -8.22
N ALA A 60 -9.78 -11.36 -7.48
CA ALA A 60 -10.24 -11.52 -6.11
C ALA A 60 -9.62 -10.49 -5.17
N LEU A 61 -8.32 -10.22 -5.29
CA LEU A 61 -7.61 -9.23 -4.47
C LEU A 61 -8.13 -7.81 -4.73
N TYR A 62 -8.36 -7.45 -6.01
CA TYR A 62 -9.00 -6.19 -6.38
C TYR A 62 -10.39 -6.04 -5.75
N TYR A 63 -11.23 -7.07 -5.91
CA TYR A 63 -12.60 -7.06 -5.43
C TYR A 63 -12.66 -6.96 -3.90
N ALA A 64 -11.85 -7.76 -3.21
CA ALA A 64 -11.67 -7.72 -1.77
C ALA A 64 -11.22 -6.34 -1.29
N SER A 65 -10.20 -5.74 -1.94
CA SER A 65 -9.71 -4.40 -1.62
C SER A 65 -10.80 -3.34 -1.76
N THR A 66 -11.64 -3.45 -2.79
CA THR A 66 -12.72 -2.48 -3.07
C THR A 66 -13.81 -2.57 -2.02
N ILE A 67 -14.29 -3.77 -1.69
CA ILE A 67 -15.33 -3.96 -0.67
C ILE A 67 -14.86 -3.50 0.70
N ILE A 68 -13.66 -3.90 1.12
CA ILE A 68 -13.14 -3.54 2.44
C ILE A 68 -12.84 -2.05 2.54
N GLY A 69 -12.41 -1.45 1.43
CA GLY A 69 -12.29 0.00 1.32
C GLY A 69 -13.61 0.71 1.63
N ALA A 70 -14.75 0.14 1.22
CA ALA A 70 -16.08 0.68 1.47
C ALA A 70 -16.62 0.33 2.87
N SER A 71 -16.29 -0.84 3.44
CA SER A 71 -16.75 -1.24 4.78
C SER A 71 -16.01 -0.52 5.91
N GLY A 72 -14.79 -0.05 5.65
CA GLY A 72 -13.96 0.63 6.64
C GLY A 72 -13.24 -0.30 7.62
N ASP A 73 -13.29 -1.63 7.40
CA ASP A 73 -12.55 -2.62 8.21
C ASP A 73 -11.03 -2.44 8.01
N THR A 74 -10.44 -1.64 8.89
CA THR A 74 -9.04 -1.24 8.81
C THR A 74 -8.09 -2.40 9.07
N GLU A 75 -8.44 -3.32 9.98
CA GLU A 75 -7.61 -4.48 10.31
C GLU A 75 -7.53 -5.44 9.13
N LEU A 76 -8.68 -5.72 8.50
CA LEU A 76 -8.72 -6.59 7.34
C LEU A 76 -8.01 -5.96 6.13
N ARG A 77 -8.13 -4.64 5.95
CA ARG A 77 -7.39 -3.90 4.92
C ARG A 77 -5.88 -3.97 5.13
N ILE A 78 -5.41 -3.85 6.37
CA ILE A 78 -3.99 -4.04 6.75
C ILE A 78 -3.55 -5.47 6.39
N GLY A 79 -4.36 -6.47 6.72
CA GLY A 79 -4.06 -7.87 6.40
C GLY A 79 -3.93 -8.12 4.89
N LEU A 80 -4.86 -7.62 4.08
CA LEU A 80 -4.79 -7.69 2.62
C LEU A 80 -3.55 -6.97 2.06
N ARG A 81 -3.27 -5.77 2.57
CA ARG A 81 -2.08 -5.01 2.18
C ARG A 81 -0.81 -5.79 2.47
N ASP A 82 -0.64 -6.30 3.69
CA ASP A 82 0.59 -6.98 4.11
C ASP A 82 0.79 -8.26 3.30
N HIS A 83 -0.28 -9.00 3.02
CA HIS A 83 -0.24 -10.13 2.10
C HIS A 83 0.13 -9.72 0.66
N TRP A 84 -0.46 -8.65 0.14
CA TRP A 84 -0.12 -8.18 -1.21
C TRP A 84 1.33 -7.70 -1.32
N ARG A 85 1.83 -6.97 -0.32
CA ARG A 85 3.24 -6.59 -0.22
C ARG A 85 4.16 -7.81 -0.19
N TYR A 86 3.79 -8.87 0.54
CA TYR A 86 4.51 -10.14 0.54
C TYR A 86 4.59 -10.73 -0.86
N MET A 87 3.46 -10.84 -1.57
CA MET A 87 3.40 -11.41 -2.92
C MET A 87 4.22 -10.61 -3.95
N LEU A 88 4.25 -9.29 -3.83
CA LEU A 88 5.08 -8.43 -4.70
C LEU A 88 6.60 -8.66 -4.51
N ILE A 89 7.00 -9.08 -3.30
CA ILE A 89 8.40 -9.33 -2.92
C ILE A 89 8.80 -10.78 -3.24
N SER A 90 8.01 -11.75 -2.78
CA SER A 90 8.29 -13.18 -2.94
C SER A 90 8.05 -13.68 -4.36
N ARG A 91 7.14 -13.04 -5.10
CA ARG A 91 6.79 -13.31 -6.50
C ARG A 91 6.67 -14.80 -6.81
N PRO A 92 5.78 -15.53 -6.12
CA PRO A 92 5.65 -16.97 -6.34
C PRO A 92 5.22 -17.28 -7.79
N PHE A 93 4.46 -16.38 -8.43
CA PHE A 93 4.16 -16.39 -9.86
C PHE A 93 4.37 -15.00 -10.46
N GLY A 94 4.66 -14.96 -11.76
CA GLY A 94 4.75 -13.72 -12.54
C GLY A 94 3.37 -13.18 -12.88
N VAL A 95 3.25 -11.85 -12.94
CA VAL A 95 2.07 -11.19 -13.51
C VAL A 95 2.50 -10.55 -14.82
N ASP A 96 1.93 -11.00 -15.92
CA ASP A 96 2.15 -10.45 -17.25
C ASP A 96 0.86 -9.83 -17.83
N GLU A 97 0.90 -9.43 -19.10
CA GLU A 97 -0.27 -8.84 -19.78
C GLU A 97 -1.45 -9.81 -19.83
N SER A 98 -1.19 -11.11 -20.05
CA SER A 98 -2.24 -12.11 -20.15
C SER A 98 -2.94 -12.31 -18.81
N THR A 99 -2.17 -12.40 -17.71
CA THR A 99 -2.73 -12.49 -16.36
C THR A 99 -3.67 -11.32 -16.07
N LEU A 100 -3.25 -10.10 -16.43
CA LEU A 100 -4.03 -8.88 -16.19
C LEU A 100 -5.26 -8.78 -17.10
N GLU A 101 -5.16 -9.19 -18.36
CA GLU A 101 -6.28 -9.25 -19.30
C GLU A 101 -7.34 -10.25 -18.85
N TYR A 102 -6.93 -11.45 -18.41
CA TYR A 102 -7.85 -12.44 -17.83
C TYR A 102 -8.51 -11.92 -16.54
N ALA A 103 -7.76 -11.27 -15.66
CA ALA A 103 -8.31 -10.67 -14.44
C ALA A 103 -9.37 -9.60 -14.78
N TRP A 104 -9.09 -8.76 -15.78
CA TRP A 104 -10.04 -7.77 -16.29
C TRP A 104 -11.31 -8.42 -16.85
N HIS A 105 -11.20 -9.49 -17.64
CA HIS A 105 -12.36 -10.23 -18.15
C HIS A 105 -13.21 -10.84 -17.03
N LEU A 106 -12.59 -11.39 -15.98
CA LEU A 106 -13.31 -11.89 -14.81
C LEU A 106 -14.08 -10.78 -14.10
N LEU A 107 -13.44 -9.64 -13.86
CA LEU A 107 -14.06 -8.48 -13.22
C LEU A 107 -15.16 -7.87 -14.08
N SER A 108 -15.00 -7.85 -15.40
CA SER A 108 -16.02 -7.33 -16.32
C SER A 108 -17.30 -8.15 -16.33
N ARG A 109 -17.23 -9.43 -15.94
CA ARG A 109 -18.42 -10.27 -15.74
C ARG A 109 -19.11 -10.01 -14.41
N LEU A 110 -18.36 -9.57 -13.40
CA LEU A 110 -18.89 -9.24 -12.07
C LEU A 110 -19.51 -7.83 -12.04
N ASP A 111 -18.92 -6.87 -12.75
CA ASP A 111 -19.44 -5.51 -12.93
C ASP A 111 -19.64 -5.21 -14.43
N PRO A 112 -20.79 -5.63 -15.01
CA PRO A 112 -21.02 -5.50 -16.45
C PRO A 112 -21.34 -4.07 -16.90
N TYR A 113 -21.68 -3.16 -15.97
CA TYR A 113 -22.11 -1.81 -16.31
C TYR A 113 -20.97 -0.80 -16.27
N ASP A 114 -20.00 -0.98 -15.37
CA ASP A 114 -18.79 -0.17 -15.31
C ASP A 114 -17.55 -1.03 -15.01
N PRO A 115 -17.15 -1.91 -15.94
CA PRO A 115 -16.04 -2.83 -15.72
C PRO A 115 -14.73 -2.06 -15.48
N PRO A 116 -13.99 -2.34 -14.40
CA PRO A 116 -12.78 -1.60 -14.09
C PRO A 116 -11.71 -1.90 -15.12
N ARG A 117 -11.13 -0.86 -15.71
CA ARG A 117 -10.01 -1.02 -16.65
C ARG A 117 -8.78 -1.60 -15.97
N PRO A 118 -7.88 -2.28 -16.72
CA PRO A 118 -6.56 -2.69 -16.21
C PRO A 118 -5.83 -1.63 -15.39
N THR A 119 -5.80 -0.37 -15.83
CA THR A 119 -5.18 0.73 -15.06
C THR A 119 -5.89 1.00 -13.73
N ALA A 120 -7.22 0.94 -13.69
CA ALA A 120 -8.00 1.09 -12.46
C ALA A 120 -7.77 -0.08 -11.49
N ILE A 121 -7.70 -1.31 -12.01
CA ILE A 121 -7.39 -2.51 -11.23
C ILE A 121 -6.03 -2.35 -10.56
N VAL A 122 -4.98 -2.05 -11.33
CA VAL A 122 -3.63 -1.87 -10.80
C VAL A 122 -3.55 -0.67 -9.85
N GLN A 123 -4.25 0.42 -10.13
CA GLN A 123 -4.28 1.58 -9.23
C GLN A 123 -4.91 1.26 -7.88
N ALA A 124 -5.96 0.43 -7.83
CA ALA A 124 -6.53 -0.04 -6.57
C ALA A 124 -5.53 -0.91 -5.79
N LEU A 125 -4.81 -1.82 -6.45
CA LEU A 125 -3.77 -2.65 -5.84
C LEU A 125 -2.56 -1.84 -5.35
N VAL A 126 -2.20 -0.77 -6.08
CA VAL A 126 -1.20 0.22 -5.66
C VAL A 126 -1.65 0.94 -4.39
N SER A 127 -2.90 1.40 -4.36
CA SER A 127 -3.49 2.09 -3.22
C SER A 127 -3.58 1.16 -2.01
N LEU A 128 -3.87 -0.13 -2.22
CA LEU A 128 -3.83 -1.16 -1.20
C LEU A 128 -2.40 -1.31 -0.66
N ALA A 129 -1.40 -1.52 -1.52
CA ALA A 129 0.00 -1.66 -1.12
C ALA A 129 0.53 -0.43 -0.38
N SER A 130 0.03 0.77 -0.72
CA SER A 130 0.43 2.04 -0.11
C SER A 130 -0.40 2.42 1.11
N PHE A 131 -1.48 1.67 1.41
CA PHE A 131 -2.34 1.95 2.55
C PHE A 131 -1.54 1.93 3.85
N GLU A 132 -1.65 2.98 4.65
CA GLU A 132 -0.96 3.08 5.92
C GLU A 132 -1.83 3.84 6.93
N THR A 133 -1.73 3.43 8.19
CA THR A 133 -2.34 4.18 9.30
C THR A 133 -1.24 4.73 10.20
N ARG A 134 -1.49 5.86 10.85
CA ARG A 134 -0.54 6.42 11.83
C ARG A 134 -0.15 5.41 12.88
N THR A 135 -1.12 4.67 13.42
CA THR A 135 -0.88 3.63 14.43
C THR A 135 0.05 2.55 13.90
N TYR A 136 -0.25 1.96 12.74
CA TYR A 136 0.58 0.91 12.17
C TYR A 136 1.96 1.42 11.78
N PHE A 137 2.07 2.62 11.20
CA PHE A 137 3.35 3.27 10.92
C PHE A 137 4.21 3.37 12.20
N LEU A 138 3.65 3.85 13.30
CA LEU A 138 4.37 3.94 14.59
C LEU A 138 4.79 2.56 15.10
N ARG A 139 3.89 1.56 15.06
CA ARG A 139 4.22 0.18 15.45
C ARG A 139 5.33 -0.41 14.57
N SER A 140 5.31 -0.10 13.27
CA SER A 140 6.33 -0.58 12.33
C SER A 140 7.71 -0.01 12.62
N ILE A 141 7.80 1.28 13.00
CA ILE A 141 9.05 1.88 13.47
C ILE A 141 9.53 1.18 14.74
N GLU A 142 8.66 0.97 15.71
CA GLU A 142 9.02 0.31 16.96
C GLU A 142 9.59 -1.09 16.71
N ARG A 143 8.93 -1.90 15.87
CA ARG A 143 9.41 -3.23 15.49
C ARG A 143 10.71 -3.19 14.69
N ASP A 144 10.76 -2.41 13.62
CA ASP A 144 11.88 -2.42 12.67
C ASP A 144 13.17 -1.86 13.29
N PHE A 145 13.06 -1.06 14.35
CA PHE A 145 14.18 -0.52 15.12
C PHE A 145 14.34 -1.13 16.53
N ASN A 146 13.59 -2.18 16.85
CA ASN A 146 13.64 -2.89 18.13
C ASN A 146 13.48 -1.94 19.35
N LEU A 147 12.48 -1.08 19.28
CA LEU A 147 12.10 -0.16 20.35
C LEU A 147 11.01 -0.79 21.23
N SER A 148 10.85 -0.26 22.44
CA SER A 148 9.74 -0.63 23.31
C SER A 148 8.40 -0.30 22.68
N ASP A 149 7.40 -1.14 22.93
CA ASP A 149 6.03 -0.89 22.49
C ASP A 149 5.54 0.46 23.01
N HIS A 150 4.92 1.24 22.13
CA HIS A 150 4.36 2.57 22.44
C HIS A 150 5.42 3.63 22.78
N SER A 151 6.67 3.41 22.41
CA SER A 151 7.74 4.41 22.50
C SER A 151 7.68 5.48 21.41
N CYS A 152 6.89 5.29 20.35
CA CYS A 152 6.71 6.28 19.28
C CYS A 152 5.29 6.87 19.31
N ALA A 153 5.19 8.20 19.19
CA ALA A 153 3.92 8.92 19.12
C ALA A 153 3.97 10.08 18.11
N ILE A 154 2.83 10.45 17.53
CA ILE A 154 2.70 11.71 16.79
C ILE A 154 1.97 12.69 17.71
N GLU A 155 2.62 13.81 18.01
CA GLU A 155 2.11 14.85 18.90
C GLU A 155 2.09 16.20 18.17
N GLN A 156 1.05 16.99 18.40
CA GLN A 156 0.92 18.32 17.80
C GLN A 156 1.75 19.34 18.58
N MET A 157 2.72 19.96 17.92
CA MET A 157 3.65 20.90 18.57
C MET A 157 3.67 22.26 17.85
N ARG A 158 3.75 23.34 18.63
CA ARG A 158 3.96 24.68 18.09
C ARG A 158 5.43 24.87 17.75
N VAL A 159 5.71 25.21 16.50
CA VAL A 159 7.07 25.43 16.01
C VAL A 159 7.13 26.70 15.19
N TYR A 160 8.21 27.46 15.34
CA TYR A 160 8.47 28.60 14.47
C TYR A 160 9.03 28.12 13.13
N ARG A 161 8.22 28.22 12.05
CA ARG A 161 8.67 27.87 10.70
C ARG A 161 9.23 29.11 10.02
N LYS A 162 10.57 29.21 9.90
CA LYS A 162 11.24 30.31 9.17
C LYS A 162 10.73 30.48 7.72
N GLY A 163 10.20 29.42 7.10
CA GLY A 163 9.55 29.51 5.79
C GLY A 163 8.20 30.21 5.76
N VAL A 164 7.44 30.13 6.84
CA VAL A 164 6.13 30.77 6.98
C VAL A 164 6.25 32.11 7.71
N GLY A 165 7.35 32.32 8.45
CA GLY A 165 7.61 33.54 9.22
C GLY A 165 6.81 33.66 10.52
N ARG A 166 6.07 32.62 10.90
CA ARG A 166 5.23 32.57 12.11
C ARG A 166 5.29 31.22 12.81
N GLU A 167 4.80 31.18 14.04
CA GLU A 167 4.51 29.91 14.73
C GLU A 167 3.35 29.19 14.06
N THR A 168 3.50 27.89 13.89
CA THR A 168 2.49 26.99 13.36
C THR A 168 2.47 25.70 14.16
N THR A 169 1.29 25.11 14.34
CA THR A 169 1.19 23.76 14.89
C THR A 169 1.53 22.75 13.80
N VAL A 170 2.39 21.78 14.11
CA VAL A 170 2.79 20.70 13.20
C VAL A 170 2.70 19.36 13.92
N ASP A 171 2.48 18.30 13.15
CA ASP A 171 2.70 16.94 13.64
C ASP A 171 4.20 16.73 13.90
N CYS A 172 4.53 16.21 15.08
CA CYS A 172 5.87 15.88 15.50
C CYS A 172 5.92 14.40 15.88
N LEU A 173 6.82 13.64 15.26
CA LEU A 173 7.11 12.27 15.69
C LEU A 173 8.02 12.33 16.91
N VAL A 174 7.48 11.92 18.06
CA VAL A 174 8.17 11.91 19.35
C VAL A 174 8.64 10.49 19.67
N LEU A 175 9.92 10.37 19.98
CA LEU A 175 10.57 9.13 20.39
C LEU A 175 10.85 9.18 21.90
N ARG A 176 10.19 8.31 22.66
CA ARG A 176 10.21 8.31 24.14
C ARG A 176 11.46 7.67 24.71
N ASP A 177 11.81 6.49 24.21
CA ASP A 177 12.86 5.64 24.78
C ASP A 177 13.92 5.24 23.74
N SER A 178 14.42 6.20 22.96
CA SER A 178 15.22 5.83 21.79
C SER A 178 16.43 6.72 21.49
N ASN A 179 17.58 6.07 21.32
CA ASN A 179 18.76 6.62 20.66
C ASN A 179 18.66 6.53 19.13
N LEU A 180 17.46 6.37 18.55
CA LEU A 180 17.29 6.24 17.11
C LEU A 180 17.66 7.53 16.36
N LEU A 181 17.64 8.69 17.03
CA LEU A 181 18.20 9.94 16.50
C LEU A 181 19.68 10.16 16.91
N SER A 182 20.42 9.13 17.31
CA SER A 182 21.84 9.25 17.68
C SER A 182 22.75 9.70 16.55
N THR A 183 22.37 9.46 15.29
CA THR A 183 23.16 9.79 14.11
C THR A 183 22.32 10.46 13.03
N GLN A 184 22.95 11.32 12.24
CA GLN A 184 22.33 11.94 11.06
C GLN A 184 21.70 10.90 10.13
N LYS A 185 22.42 9.81 9.83
CA LYS A 185 21.94 8.76 8.92
C LYS A 185 20.64 8.12 9.41
N LYS A 186 20.49 7.85 10.71
CA LYS A 186 19.25 7.29 11.26
C LYS A 186 18.12 8.33 11.26
N ALA A 187 18.43 9.60 11.50
CA ALA A 187 17.45 10.69 11.40
C ALA A 187 16.91 10.84 9.96
N GLU A 188 17.80 10.82 8.95
CA GLU A 188 17.41 10.85 7.53
C GLU A 188 16.59 9.62 7.15
N LEU A 189 16.96 8.44 7.67
CA LEU A 189 16.24 7.20 7.45
C LEU A 189 14.79 7.29 7.94
N LEU A 190 14.58 7.77 9.17
CA LEU A 190 13.26 7.96 9.75
C LEU A 190 12.44 9.02 9.00
N LEU A 191 13.07 10.13 8.62
CA LEU A 191 12.41 11.15 7.80
C LEU A 191 11.92 10.54 6.48
N GLY A 192 12.77 9.79 5.78
CA GLY A 192 12.39 9.12 4.53
C GLY A 192 11.27 8.09 4.70
N LEU A 193 11.21 7.39 5.84
CA LEU A 193 10.12 6.46 6.16
C LEU A 193 8.81 7.20 6.43
N TRP A 194 8.85 8.32 7.17
CA TRP A 194 7.66 9.12 7.45
C TRP A 194 7.14 9.86 6.22
N MET A 195 8.04 10.43 5.40
CA MET A 195 7.69 11.03 4.10
C MET A 195 6.99 10.03 3.17
N ARG A 196 7.31 8.74 3.27
CA ARG A 196 6.58 7.70 2.52
C ARG A 196 5.20 7.43 3.12
N ALA A 197 5.09 7.38 4.45
CA ALA A 197 3.83 7.09 5.12
C ALA A 197 2.81 8.22 5.00
N GLU A 198 3.25 9.47 5.01
CA GLU A 198 2.40 10.67 4.89
C GLU A 198 2.97 11.67 3.88
N PRO A 199 2.92 11.36 2.56
CA PRO A 199 3.57 12.16 1.52
C PRO A 199 2.97 13.56 1.33
N GLU A 200 1.75 13.79 1.82
CA GLU A 200 1.03 15.08 1.72
C GLU A 200 1.56 16.14 2.70
N LEU A 201 2.39 15.76 3.68
CA LEU A 201 2.94 16.71 4.64
C LEU A 201 4.02 17.57 3.99
N ASP A 202 3.98 18.88 4.29
CA ASP A 202 4.97 19.85 3.81
C ASP A 202 6.12 20.11 4.79
N TYR A 203 6.03 19.51 5.98
CA TYR A 203 6.97 19.67 7.08
C TYR A 203 6.98 18.43 7.97
N TYR A 204 8.17 17.90 8.22
CA TYR A 204 8.38 16.71 9.03
C TYR A 204 9.30 17.07 10.20
N ARG A 205 8.94 16.72 11.43
CA ARG A 205 9.78 16.96 12.61
C ARG A 205 9.79 15.75 13.53
N ILE A 206 10.98 15.25 13.82
CA ILE A 206 11.19 14.11 14.72
C ILE A 206 12.04 14.59 15.88
N GLN A 207 11.67 14.24 17.11
CA GLN A 207 12.46 14.59 18.28
C GLN A 207 12.38 13.51 19.36
N THR A 208 13.37 13.50 20.25
CA THR A 208 13.27 12.73 21.49
C THR A 208 12.36 13.44 22.50
N GLN A 209 11.80 12.71 23.47
CA GLN A 209 10.90 13.25 24.50
C GLN A 209 11.52 14.44 25.26
N ASN A 210 12.82 14.37 25.54
CA ASN A 210 13.58 15.42 26.22
C ASN A 210 14.14 16.49 25.27
N SER A 211 13.83 16.42 23.97
CA SER A 211 14.31 17.33 22.92
C SER A 211 15.84 17.48 22.86
N THR A 212 16.60 16.47 23.32
CA THR A 212 18.06 16.46 23.20
C THR A 212 18.51 16.17 21.77
N GLN A 213 17.71 15.40 21.04
CA GLN A 213 17.90 15.10 19.62
C GLN A 213 16.67 15.52 18.85
N MET A 214 16.90 16.18 17.72
CA MET A 214 15.84 16.68 16.85
C MET A 214 16.31 16.66 15.40
N THR A 215 15.40 16.31 14.50
CA THR A 215 15.54 16.57 13.08
C THR A 215 14.26 17.18 12.55
N PHE A 216 14.36 18.06 11.58
CA PHE A 216 13.22 18.48 10.80
C PHE A 216 13.58 18.64 9.33
N TYR A 217 12.57 18.57 8.48
CA TYR A 217 12.70 18.74 7.04
C TYR A 217 11.50 19.50 6.49
N ASP A 218 11.75 20.62 5.83
CA ASP A 218 10.74 21.42 5.13
C ASP A 218 10.78 21.06 3.64
N GLU A 219 9.72 20.41 3.18
CA GLU A 219 9.65 19.84 1.84
C GLU A 219 9.54 20.93 0.76
N ARG A 220 8.94 22.09 1.08
CA ARG A 220 8.84 23.23 0.16
C ARG A 220 10.20 23.86 -0.11
N LYS A 221 11.06 23.88 0.91
CA LYS A 221 12.43 24.43 0.79
C LYS A 221 13.49 23.40 0.43
N LYS A 222 13.14 22.11 0.44
CA LYS A 222 14.07 20.98 0.26
C LYS A 222 15.26 21.04 1.21
N LYS A 223 15.01 21.52 2.43
CA LYS A 223 16.02 21.78 3.46
C LYS A 223 15.55 21.29 4.82
N GLY A 224 16.48 20.74 5.57
CA GLY A 224 16.25 20.31 6.94
C GLY A 224 17.44 20.60 7.82
N VAL A 225 17.30 20.28 9.09
CA VAL A 225 18.35 20.38 10.09
C VAL A 225 18.29 19.16 10.97
N TYR A 226 19.44 18.56 11.24
CA TYR A 226 19.64 17.58 12.28
C TYR A 226 20.45 18.20 13.43
N TRP A 227 20.07 17.88 14.65
CA TRP A 227 20.70 18.37 15.86
C TRP A 227 20.73 17.31 16.95
N ASN A 228 21.87 17.18 17.63
CA ASN A 228 22.06 16.28 18.76
C ASN A 228 22.85 16.99 19.87
N ARG A 229 22.12 17.64 20.78
CA ARG A 229 22.66 18.38 21.93
C ARG A 229 23.53 17.53 22.85
N ALA A 230 23.31 16.21 22.88
CA ALA A 230 24.09 15.31 23.71
C ALA A 230 25.53 15.12 23.21
N GLN A 231 25.79 15.41 21.92
CA GLN A 231 27.12 15.27 21.31
C GLN A 231 27.74 16.62 20.94
N SER A 232 26.96 17.56 20.42
CA SER A 232 27.44 18.90 20.03
C SER A 232 26.30 19.92 20.06
N SER A 233 26.65 21.19 20.27
CA SER A 233 25.73 22.31 20.04
C SER A 233 25.46 22.56 18.55
N ASP A 234 26.30 22.04 17.66
CA ASP A 234 26.25 22.32 16.24
C ASP A 234 25.09 21.61 15.55
N SER A 235 24.46 22.33 14.62
CA SER A 235 23.41 21.82 13.76
C SER A 235 23.97 21.41 12.40
N ILE A 236 23.51 20.30 11.84
CA ILE A 236 23.91 19.81 10.51
C ILE A 236 22.77 20.09 9.53
N GLU A 237 23.07 20.78 8.42
CA GLU A 237 22.09 21.03 7.34
C GLU A 237 21.81 19.74 6.57
N LEU A 238 20.53 19.39 6.42
CA LEU A 238 20.05 18.29 5.59
C LEU A 238 19.55 18.84 4.26
N LYS A 239 19.85 18.18 3.14
CA LYS A 239 19.44 18.60 1.79
C LYS A 239 18.88 17.41 1.03
N ASN A 240 17.83 17.65 0.24
CA ASN A 240 17.28 16.69 -0.71
C ASN A 240 16.93 15.33 -0.11
N ILE A 241 16.35 15.31 1.09
CA ILE A 241 15.81 14.07 1.67
C ILE A 241 14.61 13.64 0.80
N LYS A 242 14.59 12.36 0.44
CA LYS A 242 13.54 11.75 -0.37
C LYS A 242 12.78 10.73 0.46
N ALA A 243 11.50 10.55 0.15
CA ALA A 243 10.74 9.41 0.62
C ALA A 243 11.50 8.12 0.26
N ARG A 244 11.60 7.20 1.22
CA ARG A 244 12.35 5.96 1.02
C ARG A 244 11.55 5.05 0.09
N PRO A 245 12.16 4.50 -0.98
CA PRO A 245 11.49 3.49 -1.77
C PRO A 245 11.30 2.21 -0.96
N SER A 246 10.21 1.51 -1.23
CA SER A 246 9.87 0.21 -0.68
C SER A 246 10.42 -0.89 -1.58
N SER A 247 10.65 -2.08 -1.01
CA SER A 247 11.12 -3.24 -1.78
C SER A 247 10.13 -3.69 -2.87
N TRP A 248 8.85 -3.36 -2.73
CA TRP A 248 7.81 -3.68 -3.70
C TRP A 248 7.61 -2.61 -4.80
N ASP A 249 8.27 -1.45 -4.74
CA ASP A 249 8.01 -0.32 -5.67
C ASP A 249 8.23 -0.71 -7.13
N THR A 250 9.32 -1.43 -7.39
CA THR A 250 9.67 -1.91 -8.74
C THR A 250 8.58 -2.83 -9.29
N ALA A 251 8.02 -3.72 -8.46
CA ALA A 251 6.95 -4.63 -8.88
C ALA A 251 5.68 -3.86 -9.26
N LEU A 252 5.29 -2.88 -8.44
CA LEU A 252 4.13 -2.04 -8.72
C LEU A 252 4.33 -1.18 -9.98
N ASN A 253 5.53 -0.64 -10.20
CA ASN A 253 5.83 0.12 -11.41
C ASN A 253 5.71 -0.73 -12.67
N ASN A 254 6.21 -1.97 -12.64
CA ASN A 254 6.05 -2.91 -13.75
C ASN A 254 4.56 -3.19 -14.03
N LEU A 255 3.75 -3.42 -13.00
CA LEU A 255 2.30 -3.61 -13.16
C LEU A 255 1.62 -2.39 -13.78
N ARG A 256 2.04 -1.17 -13.39
CA ARG A 256 1.50 0.07 -13.97
C ARG A 256 1.84 0.22 -15.45
N GLU A 257 3.05 -0.15 -15.86
CA GLU A 257 3.44 -0.14 -17.28
C GLU A 257 2.61 -1.14 -18.08
N LEU A 258 2.50 -2.39 -17.59
CA LEU A 258 1.68 -3.43 -18.21
C LEU A 258 0.22 -2.99 -18.37
N ALA A 259 -0.37 -2.44 -17.30
CA ALA A 259 -1.74 -1.95 -17.33
C ALA A 259 -1.95 -0.81 -18.34
N ARG A 260 -1.01 0.14 -18.43
CA ARG A 260 -1.08 1.23 -19.41
C ARG A 260 -0.98 0.73 -20.84
N HIS A 261 -0.09 -0.22 -21.09
CA HIS A 261 0.04 -0.85 -22.40
C HIS A 261 -1.25 -1.59 -22.77
N LEU A 262 -1.81 -2.38 -21.86
CA LEU A 262 -3.05 -3.11 -22.08
C LEU A 262 -4.25 -2.17 -22.34
N ASP A 263 -4.42 -1.12 -21.52
CA ASP A 263 -5.45 -0.09 -21.72
C ASP A 263 -5.36 0.60 -23.09
N SER A 264 -4.14 0.77 -23.64
CA SER A 264 -3.94 1.37 -24.96
C SER A 264 -4.33 0.44 -26.12
N ARG A 265 -4.32 -0.88 -25.88
CA ARG A 265 -4.67 -1.92 -26.86
C ARG A 265 -6.14 -2.30 -26.79
N LEU A 266 -6.73 -2.29 -25.60
CA LEU A 266 -8.14 -2.57 -25.40
C LEU A 266 -8.95 -1.39 -25.93
N ALA A 267 -9.75 -1.62 -26.98
CA ALA A 267 -10.75 -0.65 -27.40
C ALA A 267 -11.67 -0.33 -26.21
N LEU A 268 -12.04 0.94 -26.02
CA LEU A 268 -13.05 1.31 -25.03
C LEU A 268 -14.24 0.36 -25.21
N PRO A 269 -14.77 -0.30 -24.17
CA PRO A 269 -16.08 -0.93 -24.31
C PRO A 269 -17.03 0.20 -24.70
N VAL A 270 -17.45 0.21 -25.97
CA VAL A 270 -18.56 1.05 -26.40
C VAL A 270 -19.73 0.58 -25.56
N PRO A 271 -20.38 1.44 -24.76
CA PRO A 271 -21.66 1.06 -24.19
C PRO A 271 -22.57 0.77 -25.38
N THR A 272 -22.87 -0.51 -25.60
CA THR A 272 -23.84 -0.94 -26.61
C THR A 272 -25.23 -0.56 -26.11
N PHE A 273 -25.52 0.74 -26.12
CA PHE A 273 -26.82 1.32 -25.83
C PHE A 273 -27.08 2.47 -26.79
N MET A 274 -27.26 2.13 -28.08
CA MET A 274 -28.10 2.87 -29.04
C MET A 274 -28.49 1.96 -30.22
N ALA A 275 -29.15 0.84 -29.94
CA ALA A 275 -29.80 0.04 -30.99
C ALA A 275 -31.11 -0.62 -30.53
N LEU A 276 -31.89 0.04 -29.68
CA LEU A 276 -33.31 -0.30 -29.45
C LEU A 276 -34.14 0.97 -29.20
N GLN A 277 -34.10 1.89 -30.16
CA GLN A 277 -35.19 2.86 -30.37
C GLN A 277 -35.45 2.91 -31.88
N ASN A 278 -36.24 1.97 -32.36
CA ASN A 278 -37.09 2.09 -33.57
C ASN A 278 -37.92 0.81 -33.71
N HIS A 279 -38.77 0.53 -32.73
CA HIS A 279 -40.04 -0.14 -33.03
C HIS A 279 -41.12 0.92 -33.00
N THR A 280 -41.34 1.48 -34.18
CA THR A 280 -42.52 2.21 -34.58
C THR A 280 -43.75 1.43 -34.15
N ILE A 281 -44.48 1.95 -33.17
CA ILE A 281 -45.84 1.53 -32.90
C ILE A 281 -46.68 2.09 -34.05
N THR A 282 -46.93 1.28 -35.07
CA THR A 282 -48.08 1.49 -35.95
C THR A 282 -49.32 1.05 -35.18
N ARG A 283 -50.08 2.03 -34.69
CA ARG A 283 -51.48 1.87 -34.33
C ARG A 283 -52.30 1.88 -35.63
N ASP A 284 -53.00 0.79 -35.88
CA ASP A 284 -54.34 0.79 -36.47
C ASP A 284 -55.32 0.40 -35.36
#